data_AF-A0A523ZEI4-F1
#
_entry.id   AF-A0A523ZEI4-F1
#
_cell.length_a   1.000
_cell.length_b   1.000
_cell.length_c   1.000
_cell.angle_alpha   90.00
_cell.angle_beta   90.00
_cell.angle_gamma   90.00
#
_symmetry.space_group_name_H-M   'P 1'
#
loop_
_entity.id
_entity.type
_entity.pdbx_description
1 polymer ?
#
loop_
_entity_poly.entity_id
_entity_poly.type
_entity_poly.pdbx_seq_one_letter_code
_entity_poly.pdbx_strand_id
1 'polypeptide(L)'
;MKEEIYKRHWKDKTYPENLLALPENERPELLYVSGKIKKSDRKAVAIVGSRKTTTYGRRMAEKFAKELAENNITVVSGLARGID
;
A
#
# COMPACT_ATOMS: atom_id res chain seq x y z
N MET A 1 6.90 22.45 -1.72
CA MET A 1 8.00 21.62 -1.17
C MET A 1 8.26 20.50 -2.15
N LYS A 2 9.50 20.28 -2.62
CA LYS A 2 9.80 19.12 -3.47
C LYS A 2 9.81 17.89 -2.58
N GLU A 3 8.96 16.92 -2.85
CA GLU A 3 9.06 15.60 -2.20
C GLU A 3 10.33 14.90 -2.71
N GLU A 4 11.16 14.44 -1.78
CA GLU A 4 12.37 13.70 -2.11
C GLU A 4 11.99 12.27 -2.46
N ILE A 5 12.18 11.90 -3.73
CA ILE A 5 11.99 10.53 -4.21
C ILE A 5 13.29 9.76 -4.02
N TYR A 6 13.26 8.63 -3.33
CA TYR A 6 14.40 7.70 -3.25
C TYR A 6 14.09 6.35 -3.87
N LYS A 7 15.16 5.62 -4.20
CA LYS A 7 15.10 4.27 -4.76
C LYS A 7 15.29 3.22 -3.67
N ARG A 8 14.61 2.08 -3.81
CA ARG A 8 14.83 0.87 -3.01
C ARG A 8 15.00 -0.34 -3.90
N HIS A 9 16.16 -0.96 -3.81
CA HIS A 9 16.46 -2.20 -4.51
C HIS A 9 16.01 -3.39 -3.64
N TRP A 10 15.60 -4.50 -4.25
CA TRP A 10 15.11 -5.67 -3.49
C TRP A 10 16.13 -6.28 -2.50
N LYS A 11 17.43 -6.00 -2.72
CA LYS A 11 18.51 -6.40 -1.79
C LYS A 11 18.64 -5.47 -0.58
N ASP A 12 17.98 -4.32 -0.58
CA ASP A 12 18.01 -3.38 0.54
C ASP A 12 17.20 -3.93 1.72
N LYS A 13 17.74 -3.81 2.94
CA LYS A 13 17.07 -4.26 4.17
C LYS A 13 15.72 -3.58 4.44
N THR A 14 15.47 -2.44 3.80
CA THR A 14 14.24 -1.66 3.94
C THR A 14 13.23 -1.91 2.81
N TYR A 15 13.52 -2.86 1.90
CA TYR A 15 12.58 -3.27 0.88
C TYR A 15 11.39 -4.01 1.52
N PRO A 16 10.13 -3.78 1.08
CA PRO A 16 8.96 -4.42 1.68
C PRO A 16 9.02 -5.95 1.63
N GLU A 17 8.99 -6.60 2.79
CA GLU A 17 9.04 -8.07 2.93
C GLU A 17 7.91 -8.76 2.15
N ASN A 18 6.71 -8.16 2.11
CA ASN A 18 5.56 -8.71 1.39
C ASN A 18 5.82 -8.84 -0.13
N LEU A 19 6.66 -7.97 -0.69
CA LEU A 19 7.06 -8.05 -2.10
C LEU A 19 8.21 -9.05 -2.33
N LEU A 20 8.96 -9.41 -1.28
CA LEU A 20 9.96 -10.48 -1.35
C LEU A 20 9.33 -11.87 -1.40
N ALA A 21 8.06 -12.00 -0.99
CA ALA A 21 7.31 -13.26 -1.05
C ALA A 21 6.83 -13.62 -2.47
N LEU A 22 6.89 -12.68 -3.42
CA LEU A 22 6.57 -12.93 -4.82
C LEU A 22 7.68 -13.75 -5.50
N PRO A 23 7.36 -14.49 -6.58
CA PRO A 23 8.36 -15.12 -7.44
C PRO A 23 9.43 -14.12 -7.91
N GLU A 24 10.68 -14.58 -8.09
CA GLU A 24 11.81 -13.70 -8.43
C GLU A 24 11.60 -12.91 -9.73
N ASN A 25 10.88 -13.49 -10.69
CA ASN A 25 10.55 -12.88 -11.99
C ASN A 25 9.38 -11.88 -11.93
N GLU A 26 8.63 -11.82 -10.83
CA GLU A 26 7.48 -10.92 -10.64
C GLU A 26 7.76 -9.80 -9.65
N ARG A 27 8.73 -10.00 -8.75
CA ARG A 27 9.15 -8.97 -7.79
C ARG A 27 9.79 -7.78 -8.52
N PRO A 28 9.38 -6.53 -8.22
CA PRO A 28 10.08 -5.35 -8.71
C PRO A 28 11.54 -5.30 -8.27
N GLU A 29 12.46 -5.07 -9.21
CA GLU A 29 13.88 -4.92 -8.85
C GLU A 29 14.12 -3.62 -8.06
N LEU A 30 13.41 -2.55 -8.45
CA LEU A 30 13.52 -1.21 -7.88
C LEU A 30 12.14 -0.61 -7.61
N LEU A 31 11.98 0.01 -6.44
CA LEU A 31 10.85 0.86 -6.09
C LEU A 31 11.28 2.32 -6.03
N TYR A 32 10.46 3.20 -6.60
CA TYR A 32 10.57 4.65 -6.43
C TYR A 32 9.59 5.06 -5.35
N VAL A 33 10.09 5.68 -4.29
CA VAL A 33 9.30 5.95 -3.09
C VAL A 33 9.30 7.44 -2.81
N SER A 34 8.11 8.02 -2.72
CA SER A 34 7.88 9.29 -2.03
C SER A 34 7.35 9.00 -0.62
N GLY A 35 7.87 9.67 0.41
CA GLY A 35 7.50 9.44 1.80
C GLY A 35 8.35 8.37 2.49
N LYS A 36 7.79 7.57 3.41
CA LYS A 36 8.55 6.63 4.24
C LYS A 36 7.87 5.27 4.32
N ILE A 37 8.60 4.21 3.97
CA ILE A 37 8.21 2.82 4.27
C ILE A 37 8.64 2.51 5.70
N LYS A 38 7.70 2.10 6.54
CA LYS A 38 7.91 1.75 7.95
C LYS A 38 7.92 0.23 8.12
N LYS A 39 8.60 -0.24 9.18
CA LYS A 39 8.56 -1.66 9.56
C LYS A 39 7.15 -2.17 9.88
N SER A 40 6.26 -1.29 10.35
CA SER A 40 4.84 -1.61 10.59
C SER A 40 4.10 -2.00 9.31
N ASP A 41 4.52 -1.48 8.16
CA ASP A 41 3.85 -1.69 6.87
C ASP A 41 3.96 -3.12 6.34
N ARG A 42 4.75 -3.97 7.02
CA ARG A 42 4.70 -5.43 6.80
C ARG A 42 3.31 -5.99 7.11
N LYS A 43 2.61 -5.43 8.10
CA LYS A 43 1.21 -5.77 8.41
C LYS A 43 0.32 -4.86 7.57
N ALA A 44 -0.01 -5.32 6.37
CA ALA A 44 -0.79 -4.55 5.42
C ALA A 44 -1.96 -5.34 4.85
N VAL A 45 -3.03 -4.62 4.49
CA VAL A 45 -4.19 -5.14 3.78
C VAL A 45 -4.47 -4.24 2.58
N ALA A 46 -4.70 -4.86 1.42
CA ALA A 46 -5.13 -4.13 0.24
C ALA A 46 -6.63 -3.84 0.30
N ILE A 47 -7.02 -2.59 0.12
CA ILE A 47 -8.42 -2.21 -0.14
C ILE A 47 -8.52 -1.79 -1.60
N VAL A 48 -9.28 -2.57 -2.37
CA VAL A 48 -9.49 -2.38 -3.81
C VAL A 48 -10.97 -2.53 -4.14
N GLY A 49 -11.43 -1.89 -5.21
CA GLY A 49 -12.80 -2.08 -5.65
C GLY A 49 -13.21 -1.26 -6.87
N SER A 50 -14.52 -1.12 -7.06
CA SER A 50 -15.07 -0.46 -8.25
C SER A 50 -14.71 1.02 -8.33
N ARG A 51 -14.34 1.48 -9.54
CA ARG A 51 -14.16 2.91 -9.82
C ARG A 51 -15.47 3.71 -9.79
N LYS A 52 -16.59 3.02 -9.95
CA LYS A 52 -17.96 3.54 -9.82
C LYS A 52 -18.62 2.85 -8.63
N THR A 53 -18.32 3.33 -7.43
CA THR A 53 -18.88 2.77 -6.20
C THR A 53 -20.24 3.37 -5.85
N THR A 54 -21.07 2.57 -5.18
CA THR A 54 -22.28 3.06 -4.50
C THR A 54 -21.89 3.80 -3.21
N THR A 55 -22.84 4.55 -2.64
CA THR A 55 -22.68 5.19 -1.32
C THR A 55 -22.39 4.17 -0.23
N TYR A 56 -23.05 3.00 -0.27
CA TYR A 56 -22.80 1.92 0.68
C TYR A 56 -21.37 1.39 0.56
N GLY A 57 -20.92 1.09 -0.67
CA GLY A 57 -19.56 0.60 -0.91
C GLY A 57 -18.49 1.56 -0.39
N ARG A 58 -18.68 2.88 -0.62
CA ARG A 58 -17.79 3.90 -0.08
C ARG A 58 -17.75 3.90 1.45
N ARG A 59 -18.91 3.90 2.11
CA ARG A 59 -19.00 3.87 3.59
C ARG A 59 -18.33 2.64 4.18
N MET A 60 -18.46 1.48 3.53
CA MET A 60 -17.79 0.26 3.98
C MET A 60 -16.28 0.32 3.81
N ALA A 61 -15.79 0.81 2.67
CA ALA A 61 -14.35 1.02 2.46
C ALA A 61 -13.75 1.98 3.49
N GLU A 62 -14.41 3.12 3.74
CA GLU A 62 -14.01 4.09 4.77
C GLU A 62 -13.99 3.45 6.17
N LYS A 63 -15.03 2.70 6.53
CA LYS A 63 -15.13 2.02 7.82
C LYS A 63 -13.98 1.02 8.00
N PHE A 64 -13.76 0.13 7.02
CA PHE A 64 -12.70 -0.87 7.11
C PHE A 64 -11.31 -0.24 7.12
N ALA A 65 -11.06 0.76 6.26
CA ALA A 65 -9.79 1.46 6.23
C ALA A 65 -9.46 2.09 7.59
N LYS A 66 -10.46 2.73 8.21
CA LYS A 66 -10.33 3.34 9.54
C LYS A 66 -10.04 2.28 10.61
N GLU A 67 -10.84 1.23 10.69
CA GLU A 67 -10.68 0.18 11.72
C GLU A 67 -9.33 -0.53 11.59
N LEU A 68 -8.87 -0.80 10.36
CA LEU A 68 -7.55 -1.38 10.11
C LEU A 68 -6.42 -0.45 10.56
N ALA A 69 -6.49 0.83 10.20
CA ALA A 69 -5.49 1.83 10.59
C ALA A 69 -5.42 2.01 12.11
N GLU A 70 -6.57 2.07 12.80
CA GLU A 70 -6.65 2.14 14.28
C GLU A 70 -6.00 0.92 14.95
N ASN A 71 -5.97 -0.23 14.27
CA ASN A 71 -5.31 -1.45 14.74
C ASN A 71 -3.86 -1.59 14.23
N ASN A 72 -3.23 -0.51 13.74
CA ASN A 72 -1.86 -0.50 13.20
C ASN A 72 -1.66 -1.46 12.02
N ILE A 73 -2.67 -1.61 11.17
CA ILE A 73 -2.59 -2.33 9.90
C ILE A 73 -2.56 -1.30 8.77
N THR A 74 -1.51 -1.35 7.95
CA THR A 74 -1.34 -0.43 6.83
C THR A 74 -2.33 -0.76 5.71
N VAL A 75 -3.13 0.22 5.31
CA VAL A 75 -4.00 0.09 4.13
C VAL A 75 -3.18 0.42 2.88
N VAL A 76 -3.20 -0.47 1.91
CA VAL A 76 -2.52 -0.30 0.61
C VAL A 76 -3.59 -0.22 -0.49
N SER A 77 -3.42 0.71 -1.43
CA SER A 77 -4.32 0.85 -2.57
C SER A 77 -3.63 1.46 -3.80
N GLY A 78 -4.36 1.60 -4.91
CA GLY A 78 -3.83 1.98 -6.23
C GLY A 78 -4.06 3.43 -6.64
N LEU A 79 -4.60 4.27 -5.74
CA LEU A 79 -4.96 5.68 -6.02
C LEU A 79 -5.98 5.85 -7.16
N ALA A 80 -6.74 4.80 -7.48
CA ALA A 80 -7.81 4.93 -8.45
C ALA A 80 -8.94 5.80 -7.88
N ARG A 81 -9.78 6.38 -8.76
CA ARG A 81 -11.06 6.93 -8.30
C ARG A 81 -11.92 5.78 -7.79
N GLY A 82 -12.61 5.93 -6.66
CA GLY A 82 -13.67 5.02 -6.24
C GLY A 82 -13.50 4.50 -4.81
N ILE A 83 -13.12 3.23 -4.70
CA ILE A 83 -12.90 2.55 -3.42
C ILE A 83 -11.50 2.78 -2.85
N ASP A 84 -10.49 2.87 -3.72
CA ASP A 84 -9.12 3.26 -3.36
C ASP A 84 -9.07 4.62 -2.64
#